data_AF-A0A836FFU2-F1
#
_entry.id   AF-A0A836FFU2-F1
#
_cell.length_a   1.000
_cell.length_b   1.000
_cell.length_c   1.000
_cell.angle_alpha   90.00
_cell.angle_beta   90.00
_cell.angle_gamma   90.00
#
_symmetry.space_group_name_H-M   'P 1'
#
loop_
_entity.id
_entity.type
_entity.pdbx_description
1 polymer ?
#
loop_
_entity_poly.entity_id
_entity_poly.type
_entity_poly.pdbx_seq_one_letter_code
_entity_poly.pdbx_strand_id
1 'polypeptide(L)'
;KFETVYHEQLHSSYVTQKAQFEYAWCLVRSKYSADIRKGILLLEDLYNNHDTERRDCLYYLAIGNARIKEYSKALSYVRAFLQIEPANLQVQHLESLIRKKMEKEGLMGMAVAGGVIIGVAGILGLGIAMAKKN
;
A
#
# COMPACT_ATOMS: atom_id res chain seq x y z
N LYS A 1 6.86 23.93 13.64
CA LYS A 1 8.02 23.50 14.46
C LYS A 1 9.02 22.68 13.65
N PHE A 2 8.68 21.47 13.15
CA PHE A 2 9.60 20.68 12.31
C PHE A 2 9.92 21.32 10.96
N GLU A 3 8.92 21.95 10.32
CA GLU A 3 9.14 22.72 9.10
C GLU A 3 10.12 23.88 9.29
N THR A 4 9.95 24.65 10.36
CA THR A 4 10.85 25.75 10.73
C THR A 4 12.28 25.26 10.89
N VAL A 5 12.49 24.16 11.63
CA VAL A 5 13.81 23.57 11.86
C VAL A 5 14.44 23.06 10.55
N TYR A 6 13.66 22.39 9.69
CA TYR A 6 14.15 21.91 8.40
C TYR A 6 14.58 23.07 7.49
N HIS A 7 13.76 24.12 7.39
CA HIS A 7 14.06 25.28 6.56
C HIS A 7 15.27 26.07 7.09
N GLU A 8 15.40 26.26 8.40
CA GLU A 8 16.59 26.88 9.02
C GLU A 8 17.87 26.09 8.70
N GLN A 9 17.81 24.77 8.81
CA GLN A 9 18.92 23.88 8.47
C GLN A 9 19.25 23.91 6.97
N LEU A 10 18.22 23.98 6.12
CA LEU A 10 18.37 24.13 4.67
C LEU A 10 19.09 25.44 4.32
N HIS A 11 18.73 26.53 5.00
CA HIS A 11 19.41 27.83 4.85
C HIS A 11 20.87 27.78 5.34
N SER A 12 21.16 26.97 6.35
CA SER A 12 22.53 26.72 6.84
C SER A 12 23.33 25.73 5.97
N SER A 13 22.77 25.24 4.85
CA SER A 13 23.36 24.22 3.96
C SER A 13 23.74 22.90 4.66
N TYR A 14 23.19 22.64 5.85
CA TYR A 14 23.41 21.43 6.61
C TYR A 14 22.11 20.97 7.24
N VAL A 15 21.49 19.97 6.62
CA VAL A 15 20.28 19.32 7.12
C VAL A 15 20.64 18.00 7.78
N THR A 16 20.24 17.86 9.03
CA THR A 16 20.39 16.59 9.74
C THR A 16 19.38 15.57 9.23
N GLN A 17 19.82 14.31 9.07
CA GLN A 17 18.96 13.21 8.63
C GLN A 17 17.68 13.10 9.47
N LYS A 18 17.82 13.29 10.79
CA LYS A 18 16.71 13.30 11.74
C LYS A 18 15.70 14.42 11.45
N ALA A 19 16.16 15.65 11.21
CA ALA A 19 15.25 16.76 10.90
C ALA A 19 14.54 16.57 9.55
N GLN A 20 15.25 16.04 8.54
CA GLN A 20 14.64 15.67 7.25
C GLN A 20 13.59 14.57 7.43
N PHE A 21 13.87 13.55 8.23
CA PHE A 21 12.94 12.47 8.51
C PHE A 21 11.70 12.97 9.26
N GLU A 22 11.88 13.74 10.32
CA GLU A 22 10.77 14.33 11.10
C GLU A 22 9.89 15.24 10.25
N TYR A 23 10.49 16.06 9.37
CA TYR A 23 9.73 16.90 8.45
C TYR A 23 8.97 16.06 7.41
N ALA A 24 9.63 15.08 6.80
CA ALA A 24 9.02 14.20 5.81
C ALA A 24 7.88 13.36 6.40
N TRP A 25 8.04 12.87 7.63
CA TRP A 25 6.99 12.22 8.40
C TRP A 25 5.75 13.10 8.56
N CYS A 26 5.94 14.38 8.93
CA CYS A 26 4.83 15.31 9.08
C CYS A 26 4.10 15.53 7.75
N LEU A 27 4.86 15.67 6.66
CA LEU A 27 4.33 15.85 5.31
C LEU A 27 3.53 14.64 4.82
N VAL A 28 4.04 13.42 5.05
CA VAL A 28 3.34 12.17 4.72
C VAL A 28 2.02 12.03 5.47
N ARG A 29 1.82 12.72 6.60
CA ARG A 29 0.57 12.76 7.38
C ARG A 29 -0.35 13.93 7.03
N SER A 30 0.06 14.83 6.14
CA SER A 30 -0.77 15.97 5.69
C SER A 30 -2.06 15.51 5.00
N LYS A 31 -3.05 16.40 4.90
CA LYS A 31 -4.29 16.17 4.13
C LYS A 31 -4.08 16.41 2.64
N TYR A 32 -3.07 17.18 2.25
CA TYR A 32 -2.83 17.59 0.87
C TYR A 32 -1.91 16.60 0.15
N SER A 33 -2.33 16.13 -1.03
CA SER A 33 -1.53 15.18 -1.82
C SER A 33 -0.18 15.75 -2.26
N ALA A 34 -0.07 17.07 -2.44
CA ALA A 34 1.19 17.73 -2.77
C ALA A 34 2.22 17.59 -1.64
N ASP A 35 1.81 17.84 -0.40
CA ASP A 35 2.65 17.66 0.78
C ASP A 35 3.08 16.20 0.92
N ILE A 36 2.15 15.26 0.74
CA ILE A 36 2.47 13.83 0.84
C ILE A 36 3.52 13.44 -0.21
N ARG A 37 3.41 13.94 -1.45
CA ARG A 37 4.43 13.72 -2.49
C ARG A 37 5.78 14.32 -2.11
N LYS A 38 5.81 15.53 -1.55
CA LYS A 38 7.05 16.14 -1.05
C LYS A 38 7.67 15.29 0.07
N GLY A 39 6.85 14.79 0.99
CA GLY A 39 7.29 13.89 2.06
C GLY A 39 7.86 12.57 1.53
N ILE A 40 7.23 11.97 0.51
CA ILE A 40 7.74 10.76 -0.15
C ILE A 40 9.11 11.02 -0.76
N LEU A 41 9.29 12.12 -1.51
CA LEU A 41 10.58 12.45 -2.12
C LEU A 41 11.69 12.61 -1.07
N LEU A 42 11.41 13.29 0.04
CA LEU A 42 12.37 13.46 1.13
C LEU A 42 12.73 12.13 1.80
N LEU A 43 11.78 11.19 1.91
CA LEU A 43 12.03 9.85 2.45
C LEU A 43 12.80 8.96 1.47
N GLU A 44 12.54 9.06 0.16
CA GLU A 44 13.31 8.35 -0.87
C GLU A 44 14.75 8.82 -0.88
N ASP A 45 14.98 10.13 -0.78
CA ASP A 45 16.31 10.71 -0.65
C ASP A 45 17.04 10.19 0.59
N LEU A 46 16.38 10.15 1.75
CA LEU A 46 16.94 9.55 2.96
C LEU A 46 17.27 8.07 2.78
N TYR A 47 16.37 7.30 2.16
CA TYR A 47 16.54 5.86 1.94
C TYR A 47 17.73 5.54 1.01
N ASN A 48 17.93 6.35 -0.03
CA ASN A 48 18.98 6.13 -1.02
C ASN A 48 20.36 6.61 -0.53
N ASN A 49 20.41 7.73 0.21
CA ASN A 49 21.67 8.36 0.61
C ASN A 49 22.17 7.91 1.99
N HIS A 50 21.31 7.29 2.81
CA HIS A 50 21.65 6.91 4.19
C HIS A 50 21.23 5.47 4.53
N ASP A 51 22.05 4.80 5.35
CA ASP A 51 21.78 3.42 5.79
C ASP A 51 21.00 3.35 7.13
N THR A 52 20.96 4.47 7.84
CA THR A 52 20.29 4.60 9.14
C THR A 52 18.76 4.61 8.97
N GLU A 53 18.07 3.79 9.76
CA GLU A 53 16.59 3.74 9.85
C GLU A 53 15.86 3.41 8.53
N ARG A 54 16.51 2.65 7.63
CA ARG A 54 15.92 2.18 6.35
C ARG A 54 14.56 1.50 6.53
N ARG A 55 14.37 0.76 7.61
CA ARG A 55 13.09 0.10 7.95
C ARG A 55 11.98 1.12 8.14
N ASP A 56 12.22 2.15 8.95
CA ASP A 56 11.24 3.20 9.21
C ASP A 56 10.93 3.99 7.94
N CYS A 57 11.96 4.28 7.12
CA CYS A 57 11.76 4.90 5.81
C CYS A 57 10.86 4.06 4.90
N LEU A 58 11.11 2.74 4.78
CA LEU A 58 10.28 1.83 3.98
C LEU A 58 8.82 1.82 4.46
N TYR A 59 8.61 1.84 5.78
CA TYR A 59 7.28 1.88 6.37
C TYR A 59 6.53 3.17 6.00
N TYR A 60 7.17 4.34 6.13
CA TYR A 60 6.54 5.62 5.74
C TYR A 60 6.39 5.80 4.24
N LEU A 61 7.31 5.27 3.43
CA LEU A 61 7.18 5.25 1.97
C LEU A 61 5.97 4.42 1.53
N ALA A 62 5.75 3.25 2.14
CA ALA A 62 4.56 2.44 1.90
C ALA A 62 3.27 3.20 2.23
N ILE A 63 3.20 3.83 3.41
CA ILE A 63 2.03 4.61 3.83
C ILE A 63 1.80 5.81 2.90
N GLY A 64 2.84 6.59 2.60
CA GLY A 64 2.75 7.76 1.75
C GLY A 64 2.19 7.42 0.37
N ASN A 65 2.77 6.41 -0.29
CA ASN A 65 2.33 5.95 -1.60
C ASN A 65 0.88 5.41 -1.56
N ALA A 66 0.52 4.65 -0.52
CA ALA A 66 -0.85 4.16 -0.36
C ALA A 66 -1.87 5.31 -0.18
N ARG A 67 -1.49 6.42 0.47
CA ARG A 67 -2.37 7.57 0.66
C ARG A 67 -2.61 8.38 -0.62
N ILE A 68 -1.65 8.40 -1.53
CA ILE A 68 -1.81 9.04 -2.86
C ILE A 68 -2.35 8.08 -3.93
N LYS A 69 -2.81 6.88 -3.53
CA LYS A 69 -3.36 5.82 -4.38
C LYS A 69 -2.36 5.16 -5.33
N GLU A 70 -1.07 5.35 -5.09
CA GLU A 70 0.02 4.65 -5.77
C GLU A 70 0.22 3.26 -5.14
N TYR A 71 -0.82 2.42 -5.18
CA TYR A 71 -0.85 1.14 -4.46
C TYR A 71 0.23 0.17 -4.91
N SER A 72 0.57 0.16 -6.20
CA SER A 72 1.64 -0.69 -6.74
C SER A 72 3.00 -0.38 -6.11
N LYS A 73 3.35 0.91 -6.01
CA LYS A 73 4.56 1.37 -5.33
C LYS A 73 4.51 1.10 -3.83
N ALA A 74 3.36 1.34 -3.21
CA ALA A 74 3.18 1.04 -1.79
C ALA A 74 3.46 -0.45 -1.50
N LEU A 75 2.93 -1.36 -2.32
CA LEU A 75 3.16 -2.80 -2.19
C LEU A 75 4.62 -3.20 -2.42
N SER A 76 5.35 -2.55 -3.34
CA SER A 76 6.77 -2.84 -3.50
C SER A 76 7.58 -2.49 -2.25
N TYR A 77 7.29 -1.34 -1.60
CA TYR A 77 7.97 -0.98 -0.34
C TYR A 77 7.61 -1.91 0.81
N VAL A 78 6.34 -2.32 0.92
CA VAL A 78 5.90 -3.31 1.92
C VAL A 78 6.62 -4.64 1.74
N ARG A 79 6.75 -5.13 0.51
CA ARG A 79 7.50 -6.35 0.21
C ARG A 79 8.99 -6.22 0.54
N ALA A 80 9.61 -5.09 0.20
CA ALA A 80 11.00 -4.81 0.56
C ALA A 80 11.19 -4.80 2.09
N PHE A 81 10.24 -4.25 2.85
CA PHE A 81 10.27 -4.33 4.31
C PHE A 81 10.17 -5.78 4.81
N LEU A 82 9.22 -6.56 4.29
CA LEU A 82 9.02 -7.96 4.69
C LEU A 82 10.18 -8.89 4.30
N GLN A 83 11.00 -8.53 3.31
CA GLN A 83 12.24 -9.24 3.03
C GLN A 83 13.27 -9.08 4.16
N ILE A 84 13.23 -7.94 4.87
CA ILE A 84 14.10 -7.67 6.03
C ILE A 84 13.49 -8.29 7.29
N GLU A 85 12.20 -8.09 7.51
CA GLU A 85 11.46 -8.61 8.67
C GLU A 85 10.20 -9.38 8.27
N PRO A 86 10.33 -10.66 7.88
CA PRO A 86 9.19 -11.45 7.41
C PRO A 86 8.16 -11.72 8.51
N ALA A 87 8.57 -11.74 9.78
CA ALA A 87 7.68 -12.00 10.92
C ALA A 87 6.89 -10.77 11.39
N ASN A 88 7.05 -9.61 10.74
CA ASN A 88 6.42 -8.38 11.19
C ASN A 88 4.92 -8.33 10.83
N LEU A 89 4.07 -8.69 11.80
CA LEU A 89 2.62 -8.75 11.63
C LEU A 89 2.00 -7.39 11.26
N GLN A 90 2.57 -6.28 11.72
CA GLN A 90 2.07 -4.94 11.41
C GLN A 90 2.21 -4.63 9.91
N VAL A 91 3.34 -5.01 9.33
CA VAL A 91 3.61 -4.77 7.91
C VAL A 91 2.85 -5.75 7.01
N GLN A 92 2.69 -7.00 7.44
CA GLN A 92 1.78 -7.95 6.76
C GLN A 92 0.33 -7.45 6.76
N HIS A 93 -0.14 -6.89 7.88
CA HIS A 93 -1.47 -6.30 7.97
C HIS A 93 -1.60 -5.08 7.03
N LEU A 94 -0.58 -4.21 6.99
CA LEU A 94 -0.52 -3.09 6.05
C LEU A 94 -0.61 -3.56 4.59
N GLU A 95 0.08 -4.64 4.22
CA GLU A 95 -0.02 -5.23 2.88
C GLU A 95 -1.47 -5.61 2.54
N SER A 96 -2.14 -6.32 3.45
CA SER A 96 -3.53 -6.74 3.27
C SER A 96 -4.48 -5.56 3.13
N LEU A 97 -4.29 -4.51 3.94
CA LEU A 97 -5.10 -3.29 3.88
C LEU A 97 -4.92 -2.57 2.53
N ILE A 98 -3.68 -2.45 2.05
CA ILE A 98 -3.39 -1.82 0.75
C ILE A 98 -4.03 -2.63 -0.38
N ARG A 99 -3.90 -3.97 -0.38
CA ARG A 99 -4.51 -4.85 -1.38
C ARG A 99 -6.02 -4.74 -1.42
N LYS A 100 -6.68 -4.81 -0.26
CA LYS A 100 -8.14 -4.63 -0.15
C LYS A 100 -8.59 -3.29 -0.70
N LYS A 101 -7.83 -2.23 -0.46
CA LYS A 101 -8.15 -0.89 -0.96
C LYS A 101 -7.96 -0.79 -2.48
N MET A 102 -6.89 -1.38 -3.01
CA MET A 102 -6.62 -1.47 -4.45
C MET A 102 -7.74 -2.24 -5.18
N GLU A 103 -8.20 -3.36 -4.61
CA GLU A 103 -9.32 -4.15 -5.13
C GLU A 103 -10.63 -3.36 -5.09
N LYS A 104 -10.94 -2.72 -3.96
CA LYS A 104 -12.15 -1.90 -3.80
C LYS A 104 -12.20 -0.73 -4.79
N GLU A 105 -11.05 -0.14 -5.11
CA GLU A 105 -10.96 0.95 -6.09
C GLU A 105 -10.89 0.44 -7.55
N GLY A 106 -11.01 -0.87 -7.78
CA GLY A 106 -11.04 -1.46 -9.13
C GLY A 106 -9.70 -1.40 -9.86
N LEU A 107 -8.62 -1.07 -9.14
CA LEU A 107 -7.26 -0.99 -9.69
C LEU A 107 -6.59 -2.36 -9.77
N MET A 108 -7.21 -3.37 -9.18
CA MET A 108 -6.88 -4.76 -9.42
C MET A 108 -7.54 -5.18 -10.73
N GLY A 109 -6.74 -5.27 -11.80
CA GLY A 109 -7.20 -5.55 -13.15
C GLY A 109 -8.25 -6.66 -13.19
N MET A 110 -9.31 -6.42 -13.96
CA MET A 110 -10.52 -7.21 -14.15
C MET A 110 -10.33 -8.74 -14.11
N ALA A 111 -10.25 -9.34 -12.91
CA ALA A 111 -10.16 -10.79 -12.74
C ALA A 111 -11.17 -11.36 -11.73
N VAL A 112 -11.85 -10.54 -10.94
CA VAL A 112 -12.88 -11.03 -10.00
C VAL A 112 -14.27 -10.92 -10.61
N ALA A 113 -14.45 -11.60 -11.75
CA ALA A 113 -15.74 -11.97 -12.29
C ALA A 113 -15.86 -13.50 -12.26
N GLY A 114 -15.77 -14.09 -11.07
CA GLY A 114 -15.92 -15.53 -10.87
C GLY A 114 -16.18 -15.80 -9.39
N GLY A 115 -17.32 -16.31 -8.96
CA GLY A 115 -18.53 -16.63 -9.70
C GLY A 115 -19.68 -16.76 -8.70
N VAL A 116 -20.84 -16.26 -9.10
CA VAL A 116 -22.14 -16.76 -8.63
C VAL A 116 -22.99 -16.87 -9.89
N ILE A 117 -22.89 -17.99 -10.59
CA ILE A 117 -23.95 -18.39 -11.51
C ILE A 117 -24.90 -19.23 -10.66
N ILE A 118 -26.08 -18.66 -10.45
CA ILE A 118 -27.21 -19.22 -9.72
C ILE A 118 -27.53 -20.60 -10.30
N GLY A 119 -27.07 -21.65 -9.62
CA GLY A 119 -27.50 -23.03 -9.86
C GLY A 119 -28.88 -23.26 -9.23
N VAL A 120 -29.92 -22.63 -9.77
CA VAL A 120 -31.32 -22.95 -9.47
C VAL A 120 -32.02 -23.28 -10.78
N ALA A 121 -31.63 -24.40 -11.38
CA ALA A 121 -32.42 -25.09 -12.39
C ALA A 121 -31.97 -26.56 -12.43
N GLY A 122 -32.69 -27.45 -11.76
CA GLY A 122 -32.55 -28.89 -12.00
C GLY A 122 -32.58 -29.86 -10.83
N ILE A 123 -32.98 -29.45 -9.61
CA ILE A 123 -33.43 -30.44 -8.61
C ILE A 123 -34.95 -30.56 -8.71
N LEU A 124 -35.42 -31.23 -9.77
CA LEU A 124 -36.72 -31.89 -9.81
C LEU A 124 -36.51 -33.24 -10.48
N GLY A 125 -35.86 -34.14 -9.74
CA GLY A 125 -35.99 -35.57 -10.01
C GLY A 125 -37.40 -36.01 -9.65
N LEU A 126 -38.21 -36.35 -10.65
CA LEU A 126 -39.35 -37.25 -10.52
C LEU A 126 -39.34 -38.15 -11.75
N GLY A 127 -38.89 -39.39 -11.56
CA GLY A 127 -39.07 -40.43 -12.56
C GLY A 127 -40.54 -40.72 -12.80
N ILE A 128 -40.88 -41.20 -14.00
CA ILE A 128 -41.99 -42.12 -14.30
C ILE A 128 -41.81 -42.65 -15.74
N ALA A 129 -41.87 -43.98 -15.82
CA ALA A 129 -42.39 -44.85 -16.89
C ALA A 129 -41.64 -45.07 -18.22
N MET A 130 -41.24 -46.35 -18.36
CA MET A 130 -41.22 -47.19 -19.55
C MET A 130 -42.21 -46.82 -20.67
N ALA A 131 -41.79 -46.95 -21.95
CA ALA A 131 -42.30 -47.98 -22.86
C ALA A 131 -41.85 -47.82 -24.34
N LYS A 132 -41.57 -49.00 -24.94
CA LYS A 132 -41.94 -49.45 -26.30
C LYS A 132 -40.91 -49.44 -27.44
N LYS A 133 -40.29 -50.62 -27.61
CA LYS A 133 -40.34 -51.53 -28.78
C LYS A 133 -40.48 -50.89 -30.18
N ASN A 134 -39.44 -51.07 -31.00
CA ASN A 134 -39.46 -51.87 -32.24
C ASN A 134 -38.05 -52.39 -32.55
#